data_AF-A0AAE3G2D7-F1
#
_entry.id   AF-A0AAE3G2D7-F1
#
_cell.length_a   1.000
_cell.length_b   1.000
_cell.length_c   1.000
_cell.angle_alpha   90.00
_cell.angle_beta   90.00
_cell.angle_gamma   90.00
#
_symmetry.space_group_name_H-M   'P 1'
#
loop_
_entity.id
_entity.type
_entity.pdbx_description
1 polymer ?
#
loop_
_entity_poly.entity_id
_entity_poly.type
_entity_poly.pdbx_seq_one_letter_code
_entity_poly.pdbx_strand_id
1 'polypeptide(L)'
;MALLRFSYLYRDASNYKNAGEVLLRAQGDADVEAIEERLRKTLDDGEYFIASQVGVPEVFLWSAEADYDPDDEETFPDDLGPGKYVVSDDDHSWHEFSCLEAIDAEAVSPDDRKAAREIGEFLAAFERAAKRGWKPFEPGLPAFARGGFEKPDALEP
;
A
#
# COMPACT_ATOMS: atom_id res chain seq x y z
N MET A 1 -13.79 -3.10 -21.47
CA MET A 1 -13.20 -3.29 -20.14
C MET A 1 -11.82 -2.70 -20.25
N ALA A 2 -11.53 -1.67 -19.46
CA ALA A 2 -10.20 -1.10 -19.36
C ALA A 2 -9.48 -1.74 -18.17
N LEU A 3 -8.17 -1.90 -18.30
CA LEU A 3 -7.29 -2.22 -17.19
C LEU A 3 -6.41 -1.03 -16.89
N LEU A 4 -6.23 -0.78 -15.60
CA LEU A 4 -5.39 0.28 -15.10
C LEU A 4 -4.36 -0.32 -14.15
N ARG A 5 -3.15 0.25 -14.13
CA ARG A 5 -2.15 -0.03 -13.11
C ARG A 5 -2.07 1.18 -12.18
N PHE A 6 -2.30 0.92 -10.90
CA PHE A 6 -2.01 1.86 -9.82
C PHE A 6 -0.62 1.56 -9.27
N SER A 7 0.29 2.52 -9.36
CA SER A 7 1.67 2.41 -8.92
C SER A 7 1.92 3.35 -7.73
N TYR A 8 2.61 2.84 -6.72
CA TYR A 8 2.94 3.58 -5.50
C TYR A 8 4.27 3.07 -4.94
N LEU A 9 4.82 3.79 -3.96
CA LEU A 9 6.05 3.37 -3.30
C LEU A 9 6.04 3.70 -1.81
N TYR A 10 6.78 2.90 -1.06
CA TYR A 10 7.27 3.24 0.26
C TYR A 10 8.64 3.92 0.11
N ARG A 11 8.87 4.98 0.89
CA ARG A 11 10.17 5.66 1.02
C ARG A 11 10.42 5.93 2.49
N ASP A 12 11.61 5.63 2.99
CA ASP A 12 12.03 6.02 4.35
C ASP A 12 12.75 7.38 4.35
N ALA A 13 13.12 7.89 5.52
CA ALA A 13 13.86 9.16 5.62
C ALA A 13 15.30 9.07 5.05
N SER A 14 15.85 7.86 4.94
CA SER A 14 17.14 7.58 4.27
C SER A 14 17.02 7.41 2.74
N ASN A 15 15.82 7.62 2.17
CA ASN A 15 15.50 7.58 0.75
C ASN A 15 15.68 6.20 0.06
N TYR A 16 15.67 5.11 0.84
CA TYR A 16 15.44 3.77 0.30
C TYR A 16 13.99 3.65 -0.17
N LYS A 17 13.77 2.89 -1.25
CA LYS A 17 12.46 2.79 -1.91
C LYS A 17 12.08 1.36 -2.20
N ASN A 18 10.79 1.07 -2.02
CA ASN A 18 10.19 -0.16 -2.51
C ASN A 18 8.86 0.17 -3.19
N ALA A 19 8.63 -0.44 -4.36
CA ALA A 19 7.46 -0.14 -5.18
C ALA A 19 6.39 -1.21 -5.00
N GLY A 20 5.13 -0.76 -5.11
CA GLY A 20 3.97 -1.63 -5.20
C GLY A 20 3.13 -1.28 -6.41
N GLU A 21 2.46 -2.29 -6.95
CA GLU A 21 1.49 -2.11 -8.02
C GLU A 21 0.20 -2.86 -7.71
N VAL A 22 -0.92 -2.32 -8.19
CA VAL A 22 -2.23 -2.96 -8.11
C VAL A 22 -2.91 -2.85 -9.47
N LEU A 23 -3.36 -3.98 -9.98
CA LEU A 23 -4.18 -4.05 -11.18
C LEU A 23 -5.64 -3.74 -10.85
N LEU A 24 -6.19 -2.77 -11.59
CA LEU A 24 -7.55 -2.31 -11.45
C LEU A 24 -8.29 -2.56 -12.78
N ARG A 25 -9.58 -2.86 -12.69
CA ARG A 25 -10.45 -3.01 -13.85
C ARG A 25 -11.59 -2.01 -13.78
N ALA A 26 -11.95 -1.48 -14.95
CA ALA A 26 -13.05 -0.56 -15.13
C ALA A 26 -14.03 -1.08 -16.18
N GLN A 27 -15.32 -0.91 -15.90
CA GLN A 27 -16.37 -1.20 -16.87
C GLN A 27 -16.40 -0.09 -17.94
N GLY A 28 -16.34 -0.49 -19.21
CA GLY A 28 -16.33 0.46 -20.32
C GLY A 28 -14.97 1.11 -20.58
N ASP A 29 -15.02 2.35 -21.06
CA ASP A 29 -13.89 3.23 -21.29
C ASP A 29 -13.56 3.97 -19.98
N ALA A 30 -12.28 4.00 -19.60
CA ALA A 30 -11.84 4.61 -18.35
C ALA A 30 -11.08 5.89 -18.65
N ASP A 31 -11.64 7.02 -18.22
CA ASP A 31 -10.95 8.30 -18.22
C ASP A 31 -9.90 8.31 -17.09
N VAL A 32 -8.67 7.92 -17.44
CA VAL A 32 -7.55 7.77 -16.49
C VAL A 32 -7.25 9.09 -15.78
N GLU A 33 -7.29 10.21 -16.51
CA GLU A 33 -7.01 11.53 -15.96
C GLU A 33 -8.05 11.92 -14.92
N ALA A 34 -9.34 11.74 -15.22
CA ALA A 34 -10.41 12.01 -14.28
C ALA A 34 -10.36 11.10 -13.04
N ILE A 35 -9.97 9.84 -13.20
CA ILE A 35 -9.82 8.89 -12.09
C ILE A 35 -8.62 9.27 -11.22
N GLU A 36 -7.48 9.61 -11.82
CA GLU A 36 -6.30 10.05 -11.08
C GLU A 36 -6.57 11.35 -10.33
N GLU A 37 -7.24 12.33 -10.95
CA GLU A 37 -7.62 13.58 -10.27
C GLU A 37 -8.52 13.30 -9.05
N ARG A 38 -9.49 12.39 -9.19
CA ARG A 38 -10.36 11.98 -8.09
C ARG A 38 -9.57 11.30 -6.97
N LEU A 39 -8.63 10.43 -7.33
CA LEU A 39 -7.74 9.76 -6.38
C LEU A 39 -6.88 10.78 -5.62
N ARG A 40 -6.20 11.70 -6.31
CA ARG A 40 -5.34 12.72 -5.70
C ARG A 40 -6.08 13.58 -4.68
N LYS A 41 -7.35 13.89 -4.90
CA LYS A 41 -8.20 14.62 -3.93
C LYS A 41 -8.44 13.88 -2.61
N THR A 42 -8.18 12.57 -2.55
CA THR A 42 -8.32 11.75 -1.34
C THR A 42 -6.99 11.54 -0.60
N LEU A 43 -5.86 11.82 -1.26
CA LEU A 43 -4.53 11.66 -0.68
C LEU A 43 -4.23 12.80 0.29
N ASP A 44 -3.44 12.52 1.31
CA ASP A 44 -2.84 13.55 2.15
C ASP A 44 -1.83 14.36 1.31
N ASP A 45 -1.96 15.69 1.36
CA ASP A 45 -1.25 16.63 0.49
C ASP A 45 -1.32 16.32 -1.04
N GLY A 46 -2.28 15.50 -1.47
CA GLY A 46 -2.40 15.10 -2.86
C GLY A 46 -1.43 14.00 -3.33
N GLU A 47 -0.62 13.45 -2.42
CA GLU A 47 0.46 12.50 -2.75
C GLU A 47 0.53 11.30 -1.80
N TYR A 48 0.17 11.45 -0.53
CA TYR A 48 0.42 10.45 0.50
C TYR A 48 -0.83 9.69 0.95
N PHE A 49 -0.65 8.42 1.31
CA PHE A 49 -1.70 7.56 1.88
C PHE A 49 -1.12 6.46 2.76
N ILE A 50 -1.97 5.65 3.38
CA ILE A 50 -1.55 4.50 4.19
C ILE A 50 -2.13 3.22 3.56
N ALA A 51 -1.24 2.33 3.09
CA ALA A 51 -1.61 1.20 2.24
C ALA A 51 -2.63 0.24 2.88
N SER A 52 -2.48 -0.13 4.15
CA SER A 52 -3.46 -1.00 4.85
C SER A 52 -4.86 -0.40 4.94
N GLN A 53 -5.00 0.93 4.99
CA GLN A 53 -6.30 1.59 5.11
C GLN A 53 -7.12 1.57 3.81
N VAL A 54 -6.46 1.28 2.68
CA VAL A 54 -7.08 1.14 1.35
C VAL A 54 -6.98 -0.30 0.80
N GLY A 55 -6.39 -1.20 1.59
CA GLY A 55 -6.25 -2.62 1.28
C GLY A 55 -5.29 -2.88 0.12
N VAL A 56 -4.18 -2.14 0.02
CA VAL A 56 -3.06 -2.47 -0.87
C VAL A 56 -1.86 -2.97 -0.05
N PRO A 57 -0.92 -3.73 -0.66
CA PRO A 57 0.28 -4.17 0.04
C PRO A 57 1.09 -3.00 0.64
N GLU A 58 1.66 -3.19 1.83
CA GLU A 58 2.44 -2.14 2.49
C GLU A 58 3.83 -1.93 1.87
N VAL A 59 4.39 -2.92 1.17
CA VAL A 59 5.73 -2.84 0.54
C VAL A 59 6.83 -2.23 1.42
N PHE A 60 6.73 -2.34 2.76
CA PHE A 60 7.75 -1.81 3.66
C PHE A 60 9.12 -2.44 3.43
N LEU A 61 10.14 -1.63 3.65
CA LEU A 61 11.54 -2.05 3.70
C LEU A 61 11.98 -2.47 5.11
N TRP A 62 11.04 -2.58 6.03
CA TRP A 62 11.29 -2.99 7.40
C TRP A 62 10.30 -4.09 7.81
N SER A 63 10.67 -4.83 8.86
CA SER A 63 9.79 -5.79 9.51
C SER A 63 9.73 -5.52 11.01
N ALA A 64 8.52 -5.47 11.57
CA ALA A 64 8.35 -5.40 13.03
C ALA A 64 8.74 -6.72 13.74
N GLU A 65 8.91 -7.80 12.98
CA GLU A 65 9.34 -9.11 13.48
C GLU A 65 10.84 -9.35 13.25
N ALA A 66 11.56 -8.39 12.65
CA ALA A 66 13.01 -8.47 12.51
C ALA A 66 13.67 -8.36 13.90
N ASP A 67 14.51 -9.34 14.23
CA ASP A 67 15.24 -9.44 15.49
C ASP A 67 16.77 -9.46 15.33
N TYR A 68 17.26 -9.20 14.11
CA TYR A 68 18.69 -9.10 13.79
C TYR A 68 19.21 -7.69 14.03
N ASP A 69 20.46 -7.54 14.45
CA ASP A 69 21.07 -6.22 14.58
C ASP A 69 21.56 -5.77 13.19
N PRO A 70 21.09 -4.63 12.64
CA PRO A 70 21.52 -4.16 11.33
C PRO A 70 23.02 -3.81 11.28
N ASP A 71 23.68 -3.59 12.42
CA ASP A 71 25.12 -3.38 12.55
C ASP A 71 25.91 -4.70 12.76
N ASP A 72 25.23 -5.83 12.96
CA ASP A 72 25.82 -7.17 13.13
C ASP A 72 25.60 -8.02 11.88
N GLU A 73 26.61 -8.02 11.00
CA GLU A 73 26.65 -8.81 9.75
C GLU A 73 26.45 -10.31 9.97
N GLU A 74 26.69 -10.88 11.18
CA GLU A 74 26.44 -12.30 11.45
C GLU A 74 24.95 -12.62 11.62
N THR A 75 24.16 -11.63 12.03
CA THR A 75 22.71 -11.79 12.24
C THR A 75 21.87 -11.37 11.04
N PHE A 76 22.47 -10.64 10.09
CA PHE A 76 21.81 -10.20 8.86
C PHE A 76 21.50 -11.41 7.97
N PRO A 77 20.24 -11.84 7.82
CA PRO A 77 19.93 -13.06 7.10
C PRO A 77 20.14 -12.88 5.59
N ASP A 78 20.93 -13.77 4.97
CA ASP A 78 21.12 -13.82 3.51
C ASP A 78 19.80 -13.94 2.73
N ASP A 79 18.76 -14.52 3.35
CA ASP A 79 17.43 -14.78 2.77
C ASP A 79 16.44 -13.61 2.95
N LEU A 80 16.79 -12.54 3.67
CA LEU A 80 16.01 -11.33 3.58
C LEU A 80 16.21 -10.74 2.19
N GLY A 81 15.15 -10.80 1.38
CA GLY A 81 15.11 -10.08 0.11
C GLY A 81 15.63 -8.65 0.32
N PRO A 82 16.35 -8.08 -0.67
CA PRO A 82 17.06 -6.83 -0.51
C PRO A 82 16.16 -5.76 0.11
N GLY A 83 16.66 -5.10 1.16
CA GLY A 83 15.98 -3.99 1.81
C GLY A 83 14.87 -4.40 2.76
N LYS A 84 15.01 -5.49 3.53
CA LYS A 84 14.27 -5.62 4.79
C LYS A 84 15.24 -5.42 5.94
N TYR A 85 15.05 -4.36 6.74
CA TYR A 85 15.82 -4.03 7.95
C TYR A 85 14.93 -4.01 9.22
N VAL A 86 15.57 -3.96 10.39
CA VAL A 86 14.86 -3.66 11.64
C VAL A 86 14.29 -2.25 11.56
N VAL A 87 13.09 -2.07 12.10
CA VAL A 87 12.48 -0.75 12.22
C VAL A 87 13.43 0.28 12.85
N SER A 88 13.51 1.44 12.23
CA SER A 88 14.32 2.58 12.66
C SER A 88 13.46 3.85 12.80
N ASP A 89 14.05 4.92 13.34
CA ASP A 89 13.40 6.23 13.41
C ASP A 89 13.12 6.85 12.02
N ASP A 90 13.76 6.34 10.97
CA ASP A 90 13.54 6.77 9.58
C ASP A 90 12.25 6.19 8.97
N ASP A 91 11.66 5.19 9.62
CA ASP A 91 10.50 4.47 9.09
C ASP A 91 9.16 5.12 9.47
N HIS A 92 8.20 5.02 8.55
CA HIS A 92 6.84 5.51 8.78
C HIS A 92 5.76 4.67 8.10
N SER A 93 4.48 4.96 8.37
CA SER A 93 3.34 4.27 7.77
C SER A 93 2.92 4.79 6.40
N TRP A 94 3.52 5.87 5.91
CA TRP A 94 3.10 6.56 4.68
C TRP A 94 3.66 5.95 3.40
N HIS A 95 2.83 6.00 2.36
CA HIS A 95 3.14 5.63 0.98
C HIS A 95 2.92 6.82 0.06
N GLU A 96 3.74 6.91 -0.97
CA GLU A 96 3.69 7.93 -2.00
C GLU A 96 2.99 7.36 -3.24
N PHE A 97 1.92 8.02 -3.68
CA PHE A 97 1.28 7.72 -4.96
C PHE A 97 2.20 8.15 -6.11
N SER A 98 2.47 7.23 -7.03
CA SER A 98 3.36 7.48 -8.17
C SER A 98 2.56 7.85 -9.43
N CYS A 99 1.69 6.94 -9.89
CA CYS A 99 0.88 7.18 -11.08
C CYS A 99 -0.30 6.20 -11.21
N LEU A 100 -1.26 6.58 -12.05
CA LEU A 100 -2.28 5.70 -12.60
C LEU A 100 -2.16 5.68 -14.13
N GLU A 101 -2.10 4.50 -14.72
CA GLU A 101 -1.94 4.35 -16.17
C GLU A 101 -2.89 3.30 -16.74
N ALA A 102 -3.38 3.54 -17.96
CA ALA A 102 -4.06 2.50 -18.73
C ALA A 102 -3.04 1.51 -19.28
N ILE A 103 -3.34 0.22 -19.19
CA ILE A 103 -2.48 -0.85 -19.70
C ILE A 103 -3.23 -1.72 -20.70
N ASP A 104 -2.48 -2.29 -21.63
CA ASP A 104 -3.02 -3.23 -22.61
C ASP A 104 -3.43 -4.53 -21.91
N ALA A 105 -4.71 -4.89 -22.03
CA ALA A 105 -5.24 -6.12 -21.46
C ALA A 105 -4.65 -7.39 -22.10
N GLU A 106 -4.09 -7.33 -23.30
CA GLU A 106 -3.42 -8.47 -23.92
C GLU A 106 -2.01 -8.70 -23.34
N ALA A 107 -1.41 -7.69 -22.72
CA ALA A 107 -0.11 -7.78 -22.05
C ALA A 107 -0.19 -8.40 -20.64
N VAL A 108 -1.40 -8.61 -20.12
CA VAL A 108 -1.64 -9.12 -18.76
C VAL A 108 -2.21 -10.55 -18.81
N SER A 109 -1.72 -11.43 -17.94
CA SER A 109 -2.18 -12.81 -17.88
C SER A 109 -3.69 -12.90 -17.62
N PRO A 110 -4.41 -13.92 -18.14
CA PRO A 110 -5.83 -14.09 -17.86
C PRO A 110 -6.17 -14.17 -16.36
N ASP A 111 -5.30 -14.80 -15.56
CA ASP A 111 -5.48 -14.93 -14.11
C ASP A 111 -5.36 -13.59 -13.41
N ASP A 112 -4.35 -12.78 -13.75
CA ASP A 112 -4.15 -11.45 -13.17
C ASP A 112 -5.29 -10.49 -13.56
N ARG A 113 -5.78 -10.58 -14.80
CA ARG A 113 -6.96 -9.81 -15.24
C ARG A 113 -8.20 -10.15 -14.46
N LYS A 114 -8.40 -11.44 -14.16
CA LYS A 114 -9.53 -11.91 -13.36
C LYS A 114 -9.40 -11.47 -11.89
N ALA A 115 -8.18 -11.43 -11.37
CA ALA A 115 -7.86 -10.98 -10.02
C ALA A 115 -7.87 -9.44 -9.85
N ALA A 116 -7.82 -8.67 -10.94
CA ALA A 116 -7.85 -7.21 -10.90
C ALA A 116 -9.06 -6.68 -10.12
N ARG A 117 -8.80 -5.69 -9.24
CA ARG A 117 -9.82 -5.09 -8.37
C ARG A 117 -10.72 -4.15 -9.15
N GLU A 118 -11.99 -4.05 -8.75
CA GLU A 118 -12.90 -3.06 -9.33
C GLU A 118 -12.46 -1.64 -8.94
N ILE A 119 -12.28 -0.75 -9.93
CA ILE A 119 -11.86 0.64 -9.70
C ILE A 119 -12.83 1.39 -8.77
N GLY A 120 -14.13 1.10 -8.86
CA GLY A 120 -15.14 1.73 -8.01
C GLY A 120 -14.96 1.39 -6.53
N GLU A 121 -14.68 0.13 -6.21
CA GLU A 121 -14.42 -0.31 -4.83
C GLU A 121 -13.08 0.23 -4.31
N PHE A 122 -12.09 0.30 -5.19
CA PHE A 122 -10.77 0.87 -4.91
C PHE A 122 -10.88 2.36 -4.53
N LEU A 123 -11.51 3.18 -5.38
CA LEU A 123 -11.73 4.61 -5.10
C LEU A 123 -12.57 4.81 -3.82
N ALA A 124 -13.60 3.99 -3.62
CA ALA A 124 -14.42 4.07 -2.42
C ALA A 124 -13.61 3.76 -1.14
N ALA A 125 -12.57 2.92 -1.22
CA ALA A 125 -11.68 2.67 -0.08
C ALA A 125 -10.86 3.92 0.28
N PHE A 126 -10.27 4.58 -0.73
CA PHE A 126 -9.56 5.84 -0.56
C PHE A 126 -10.46 6.95 0.00
N GLU A 127 -11.66 7.12 -0.55
CA GLU A 127 -12.63 8.12 -0.07
C GLU A 127 -13.05 7.88 1.38
N ARG A 128 -13.25 6.61 1.76
CA ARG A 128 -13.58 6.25 3.15
C ARG A 128 -12.42 6.54 4.10
N ALA A 129 -11.18 6.23 3.70
CA ALA A 129 -9.99 6.49 4.51
C ALA A 129 -9.78 8.01 4.67
N ALA A 130 -9.78 8.76 3.57
CA ALA A 130 -9.66 10.22 3.56
C ALA A 130 -10.72 10.90 4.44
N LYS A 131 -11.99 10.48 4.32
CA LYS A 131 -13.09 11.03 5.13
C LYS A 131 -12.93 10.74 6.63
N ARG A 132 -12.30 9.62 7.00
CA ARG A 132 -12.03 9.28 8.41
C ARG A 132 -10.78 9.99 8.94
N GLY A 133 -10.02 10.65 8.08
CA GLY A 133 -8.65 11.08 8.35
C GLY A 133 -7.70 9.89 8.28
N TRP A 134 -6.58 10.06 7.57
CA TRP A 134 -5.51 9.07 7.56
C TRP A 134 -4.99 8.87 8.98
N LYS A 135 -4.88 7.61 9.40
CA LYS A 135 -4.41 7.25 10.74
C LYS A 135 -2.96 6.75 10.69
N PRO A 136 -1.95 7.62 10.80
CA PRO A 136 -0.57 7.16 10.85
C PRO A 136 -0.37 6.24 12.05
N PHE A 137 0.52 5.27 11.89
CA PHE A 137 0.92 4.37 12.96
C PHE A 137 2.44 4.32 13.04
N GLU A 138 2.95 4.07 14.24
CA GLU A 138 4.37 3.88 14.45
C GLU A 138 4.79 2.50 13.93
N PRO A 139 5.77 2.44 13.01
CA PRO A 139 6.45 1.21 12.65
C PRO A 139 7.01 0.48 13.88
N GLY A 140 7.19 -0.84 13.78
CA GLY A 140 7.75 -1.62 14.89
C GLY A 140 6.77 -1.96 16.01
N LEU A 141 5.66 -1.21 16.18
CA LEU A 141 4.58 -1.65 17.05
C LEU A 141 3.86 -2.86 16.44
N PRO A 142 3.49 -3.87 17.24
CA PRO A 142 2.74 -5.02 16.73
C PRO A 142 1.37 -4.60 16.20
N ALA A 143 0.83 -5.31 15.21
CA ALA A 143 -0.38 -4.90 14.49
C ALA A 143 -1.60 -4.64 15.40
N PHE A 144 -1.71 -5.30 16.55
CA PHE A 144 -2.77 -5.07 17.55
C PHE A 144 -2.66 -3.72 18.27
N ALA A 145 -1.47 -3.12 18.32
CA ALA A 145 -1.21 -1.81 18.91
C ALA A 145 -1.38 -0.66 17.89
N ARG A 146 -1.46 -0.94 16.58
CA ARG A 146 -1.60 0.05 15.50
C ARG A 146 -3.02 0.67 15.35
N GLY A 147 -3.90 0.50 16.34
CA GLY A 147 -5.15 1.28 16.45
C GLY A 147 -6.22 1.03 15.39
N GLY A 148 -6.31 -0.18 14.81
CA GLY A 148 -7.23 -0.47 13.69
C GLY A 148 -8.02 -1.77 13.73
N PHE A 149 -7.75 -2.69 14.66
CA PHE A 149 -8.51 -3.95 14.77
C PHE A 149 -9.48 -3.87 15.94
N GLU A 150 -10.68 -3.31 15.72
CA GLU A 150 -11.82 -3.75 16.52
C GLU A 150 -11.97 -5.25 16.23
N LYS A 151 -11.69 -6.09 17.23
CA LYS A 151 -12.02 -7.51 17.14
C LYS A 151 -13.49 -7.61 16.73
N PRO A 152 -13.88 -8.45 15.75
CA PRO A 152 -15.29 -8.75 15.57
C PRO A 152 -15.79 -9.27 16.92
N ASP A 153 -16.84 -8.61 17.42
CA ASP A 153 -17.50 -8.90 18.69
C ASP A 153 -17.62 -10.43 18.83
N ALA A 154 -16.85 -10.99 19.75
CA ALA A 154 -16.96 -12.39 20.05
C ALA A 154 -18.33 -12.58 20.69
N LEU A 155 -19.28 -13.11 19.92
CA LEU A 155 -20.51 -13.69 20.43
C LEU A 155 -20.10 -14.71 21.51
N GLU A 156 -20.17 -14.30 22.77
CA GLU A 156 -20.07 -15.19 23.90
C GLU A 156 -21.27 -16.15 23.88
N PRO A 157 -21.07 -17.47 24.11
CA PRO A 157 -22.16 -18.44 24.20
C PRO A 157 -22.98 -18.32 25.50
#